data_AF-F1LG54-F1
#
_entry.id   AF-F1LG54-F1
#
_cell.length_a   1.000
_cell.length_b   1.000
_cell.length_c   1.000
_cell.angle_alpha   90.00
_cell.angle_beta   90.00
_cell.angle_gamma   90.00
#
_symmetry.space_group_name_H-M   'P 1'
#
loop_
_entity.id
_entity.type
_entity.pdbx_description
1 polymer ?
#
loop_
_entity_poly.entity_id
_entity_poly.type
_entity_poly.pdbx_seq_one_letter_code
_entity_poly.pdbx_strand_id
1 'polypeptide(L)'
;MYRFERLIWRWCDYKVIIGDIGTVKYNMSLKVFKGLTLIGESVLTDVPSAVVPFINELMQPTLPSIAIASGPSVLIYKNLKPFYKFNVPTLDVDVRLKMKHGHMLRHHRSTQRNFLRCFIETYRKVEYKWINTKIAQTFLLSKEEERDELIERYRGKKLLRKTMITCM
;
A
#
# COMPACT_ATOMS: atom_id res chain seq x y z
N MET A 1 -50.43 -5.87 -23.64
CA MET A 1 -49.24 -6.12 -24.48
C MET A 1 -48.03 -6.20 -23.56
N TYR A 2 -47.82 -7.38 -22.97
CA TYR A 2 -46.79 -7.62 -21.96
C TYR A 2 -45.45 -7.86 -22.64
N ARG A 3 -44.50 -6.96 -22.41
CA ARG A 3 -43.13 -7.03 -22.94
C ARG A 3 -42.31 -8.01 -22.09
N PHE A 4 -42.61 -9.29 -22.23
CA PHE A 4 -42.04 -10.41 -21.45
C PHE A 4 -40.69 -10.94 -21.97
N GLU A 5 -40.08 -10.26 -22.96
CA GLU A 5 -38.87 -10.75 -23.64
C GLU A 5 -37.55 -10.19 -23.10
N ARG A 6 -37.54 -9.34 -22.06
CA ARG A 6 -36.29 -8.81 -21.46
C ARG A 6 -35.81 -9.54 -20.21
N LEU A 7 -36.40 -10.68 -19.87
CA LEU A 7 -36.10 -11.44 -18.67
C LEU A 7 -35.38 -12.77 -18.92
N ILE A 8 -35.07 -13.07 -20.18
CA ILE A 8 -34.37 -14.28 -20.60
C ILE A 8 -33.05 -13.79 -21.22
N TRP A 9 -31.90 -14.15 -20.64
CA TRP A 9 -30.52 -13.78 -21.04
C TRP A 9 -29.80 -12.58 -20.38
N ARG A 10 -30.09 -12.21 -19.12
CA ARG A 10 -29.11 -11.43 -18.32
C ARG A 10 -28.00 -12.30 -17.72
N TRP A 11 -27.61 -13.36 -18.44
CA TRP A 11 -26.67 -14.40 -18.01
C TRP A 11 -25.37 -14.29 -18.83
N CYS A 12 -24.22 -14.31 -18.15
CA CYS A 12 -22.88 -14.54 -18.70
C CYS A 12 -22.10 -13.41 -19.43
N ASP A 13 -22.27 -12.12 -19.12
CA ASP A 13 -21.26 -11.11 -19.52
C ASP A 13 -20.20 -10.90 -18.43
N TYR A 14 -19.49 -11.98 -18.10
CA TYR A 14 -18.41 -11.94 -17.12
C TYR A 14 -17.19 -11.22 -17.69
N LYS A 15 -16.58 -10.37 -16.87
CA LYS A 15 -15.33 -9.69 -17.18
C LYS A 15 -14.22 -10.29 -16.34
N VAL A 16 -13.08 -10.53 -16.97
CA VAL A 16 -11.88 -10.95 -16.27
C VAL A 16 -11.13 -9.70 -15.82
N ILE A 17 -10.73 -9.67 -14.55
CA ILE A 17 -10.05 -8.53 -13.96
C ILE A 17 -8.70 -9.00 -13.46
N ILE A 18 -7.65 -8.33 -13.89
CA ILE A 18 -6.27 -8.69 -13.61
C ILE A 18 -5.57 -7.50 -12.99
N GLY A 19 -5.02 -7.70 -11.79
CA GLY A 19 -4.03 -6.79 -11.22
C GLY A 19 -2.67 -7.06 -11.86
N ASP A 20 -2.30 -6.27 -12.86
CA ASP A 20 -1.01 -6.36 -13.53
C ASP A 20 0.07 -5.68 -12.67
N ILE A 21 1.10 -6.44 -12.35
CA ILE A 21 2.25 -5.98 -11.57
C ILE A 21 3.23 -5.14 -12.40
N GLY A 22 3.09 -5.13 -13.73
CA GLY A 22 3.99 -4.42 -14.63
C GLY A 22 5.44 -4.84 -14.42
N THR A 23 6.31 -3.87 -14.16
CA THR A 23 7.74 -4.11 -13.83
C THR A 23 8.01 -4.14 -12.32
N VAL A 24 6.97 -4.24 -11.49
CA VAL A 24 6.98 -4.11 -10.01
C VAL A 24 7.36 -2.69 -9.52
N LYS A 25 8.15 -1.95 -10.29
CA LYS A 25 8.54 -0.56 -10.02
C LYS A 25 7.63 0.45 -10.72
N TYR A 26 7.20 0.14 -11.95
CA TYR A 26 6.42 1.02 -12.80
C TYR A 26 5.35 0.25 -13.57
N ASN A 27 4.35 0.98 -14.06
CA ASN A 27 3.28 0.49 -14.94
C ASN A 27 2.39 -0.59 -14.31
N MET A 28 2.20 -0.54 -13.00
CA MET A 28 1.20 -1.37 -12.32
C MET A 28 -0.19 -0.88 -12.70
N SER A 29 -1.09 -1.79 -13.05
CA SER A 29 -2.41 -1.43 -13.57
C SER A 29 -3.47 -2.49 -13.26
N LEU A 30 -4.72 -2.06 -13.19
CA LEU A 30 -5.88 -2.93 -13.19
C LEU A 30 -6.39 -3.03 -14.62
N LYS A 31 -6.34 -4.23 -15.19
CA LYS A 31 -6.83 -4.51 -16.55
C LYS A 31 -8.14 -5.27 -16.51
N VAL A 32 -9.07 -4.87 -17.35
CA VAL A 32 -10.41 -5.45 -17.45
C VAL A 32 -10.61 -5.98 -18.86
N PHE A 33 -10.89 -7.26 -18.97
CA PHE A 33 -11.09 -7.96 -20.22
C PHE A 33 -12.53 -8.43 -20.37
N LYS A 34 -13.03 -8.41 -21.61
CA LYS A 34 -14.28 -9.05 -22.00
C LYS A 34 -13.96 -9.99 -23.17
N GLY A 35 -13.99 -11.29 -22.91
CA GLY A 35 -13.40 -12.27 -23.84
C GLY A 35 -11.90 -12.00 -24.01
N LEU A 36 -11.44 -11.80 -25.23
CA LEU A 36 -10.04 -11.54 -25.56
C LEU A 36 -9.69 -10.05 -25.66
N THR A 37 -10.67 -9.15 -25.51
CA THR A 37 -10.46 -7.71 -25.68
C THR A 37 -10.26 -7.02 -24.34
N LEU A 38 -9.22 -6.18 -24.26
CA LEU A 38 -9.03 -5.25 -23.15
C LEU A 38 -10.05 -4.11 -23.29
N ILE A 39 -10.95 -3.97 -22.32
CA ILE A 39 -12.03 -2.98 -22.34
C ILE A 39 -11.85 -1.87 -21.31
N GLY A 40 -10.87 -1.98 -20.42
CA GLY A 40 -10.56 -0.97 -19.43
C GLY A 40 -9.21 -1.18 -18.78
N GLU A 41 -8.54 -0.09 -18.47
CA GLU A 41 -7.27 -0.07 -17.76
C GLU A 41 -7.28 1.08 -16.75
N SER A 42 -6.70 0.86 -15.58
CA SER A 42 -6.56 1.89 -14.55
C SER A 42 -5.21 1.75 -13.87
N VAL A 43 -4.44 2.84 -13.80
CA VAL A 43 -3.11 2.83 -13.20
C VAL A 43 -3.21 2.63 -11.68
N LEU A 44 -2.37 1.76 -11.14
CA LEU A 44 -2.24 1.49 -9.72
C LEU A 44 -1.01 2.19 -9.14
N THR A 45 -1.11 2.64 -7.89
CA THR A 45 -0.03 3.35 -7.21
C THR A 45 1.05 2.44 -6.62
N ASP A 46 0.71 1.18 -6.38
CA ASP A 46 1.58 0.18 -5.76
C ASP A 46 1.22 -1.22 -6.28
N VAL A 47 2.06 -2.20 -6.00
CA VAL A 47 1.89 -3.58 -6.50
C VAL A 47 0.58 -4.16 -5.95
N PRO A 48 -0.33 -4.64 -6.82
CA PRO A 48 -1.54 -5.30 -6.36
C PRO A 48 -1.20 -6.64 -5.70
N SER A 49 -1.68 -6.87 -4.48
CA SER A 49 -1.50 -8.15 -3.77
C SER A 49 -2.75 -9.04 -3.81
N ALA A 50 -3.94 -8.47 -3.98
CA ALA A 50 -5.19 -9.21 -4.12
C ALA A 50 -6.22 -8.41 -4.90
N VAL A 51 -7.11 -9.10 -5.63
CA VAL A 51 -8.27 -8.55 -6.32
C VAL A 51 -9.48 -9.40 -5.97
N VAL A 52 -10.49 -8.80 -5.33
CA VAL A 52 -11.65 -9.54 -4.80
C VAL A 52 -12.95 -8.84 -5.19
N PRO A 53 -13.91 -9.53 -5.82
CA PRO A 53 -15.25 -9.00 -6.02
C PRO A 53 -16.07 -9.10 -4.72
N PHE A 54 -16.87 -8.08 -4.42
CA PHE A 54 -17.73 -8.08 -3.24
C PHE A 54 -19.03 -7.32 -3.49
N ILE A 55 -20.08 -7.67 -2.74
CA ILE A 55 -21.40 -7.02 -2.83
C ILE A 55 -21.51 -6.00 -1.71
N ASN A 56 -21.77 -4.75 -2.07
CA ASN A 56 -21.87 -3.62 -1.12
C ASN A 56 -23.23 -3.53 -0.43
N GLU A 57 -24.30 -3.96 -1.10
CA GLU A 57 -25.68 -3.81 -0.63
C GLU A 57 -26.41 -5.14 -0.80
N LEU A 58 -27.01 -5.64 0.29
CA LEU A 58 -27.73 -6.91 0.31
C LEU A 58 -29.18 -6.79 -0.22
N MET A 59 -29.71 -5.56 -0.29
CA MET A 59 -31.13 -5.33 -0.54
C MET A 59 -31.49 -5.22 -2.03
N GLN A 60 -30.52 -5.02 -2.92
CA GLN A 60 -30.76 -4.95 -4.36
C GLN A 60 -29.70 -5.75 -5.12
N PRO A 61 -30.09 -6.48 -6.20
CA PRO A 61 -29.14 -7.18 -7.06
C PRO A 61 -28.29 -6.15 -7.82
N THR A 62 -27.18 -5.76 -7.21
CA THR A 62 -26.21 -4.82 -7.77
C THR A 62 -25.03 -5.58 -8.36
N LEU A 63 -24.39 -4.97 -9.37
CA LEU A 63 -23.13 -5.49 -9.89
C LEU A 63 -22.08 -5.50 -8.76
N PRO A 64 -21.30 -6.58 -8.60
CA PRO A 64 -20.28 -6.63 -7.57
C PRO A 64 -19.28 -5.50 -7.80
N SER A 65 -18.89 -4.88 -6.69
CA SER A 65 -17.77 -3.95 -6.67
C SER A 65 -16.47 -4.73 -6.55
N ILE A 66 -15.35 -4.11 -6.88
CA ILE A 66 -14.05 -4.76 -6.87
C ILE A 66 -13.19 -4.07 -5.81
N ALA A 67 -12.64 -4.85 -4.89
CA ALA A 67 -11.64 -4.40 -3.95
C ALA A 67 -10.26 -4.87 -4.44
N ILE A 68 -9.29 -3.97 -4.39
CA ILE A 68 -7.90 -4.25 -4.77
C ILE A 68 -7.02 -3.88 -3.59
N ALA A 69 -6.30 -4.86 -3.05
CA ALA A 69 -5.21 -4.60 -2.14
C ALA A 69 -4.00 -4.12 -2.94
N SER A 70 -3.50 -2.93 -2.63
CA SER A 70 -2.31 -2.35 -3.25
C SER A 70 -1.49 -1.65 -2.17
N GLY A 71 -0.38 -2.29 -1.79
CA GLY A 71 0.46 -1.87 -0.67
C GLY A 71 -0.31 -1.77 0.66
N PRO A 72 -0.32 -0.60 1.33
CA PRO A 72 -1.08 -0.36 2.58
C PRO A 72 -2.53 0.09 2.32
N SER A 73 -3.01 0.03 1.07
CA SER A 73 -4.30 0.60 0.67
C SER A 73 -5.25 -0.45 0.10
N VAL A 74 -6.54 -0.25 0.31
CA VAL A 74 -7.61 -0.96 -0.41
C VAL A 74 -8.30 0.03 -1.34
N LEU A 75 -8.22 -0.25 -2.64
CA LEU A 75 -8.87 0.54 -3.67
C LEU A 75 -10.19 -0.13 -4.05
N ILE A 76 -11.30 0.59 -3.92
CA ILE A 76 -12.64 0.10 -4.26
C ILE A 76 -13.06 0.70 -5.58
N TYR A 77 -13.43 -0.17 -6.52
CA TYR A 77 -13.96 0.17 -7.83
C TYR A 77 -15.44 -0.21 -7.90
N LYS A 78 -16.30 0.77 -8.21
CA LYS A 78 -17.72 0.56 -8.50
C LYS A 78 -17.94 0.75 -10.00
N ASN A 79 -18.59 -0.21 -10.66
CA ASN A 79 -18.82 -0.17 -12.11
C ASN A 79 -17.52 0.11 -12.91
N LEU A 80 -16.41 -0.52 -12.50
CA LEU A 80 -15.07 -0.36 -13.09
C LEU A 80 -14.46 1.05 -12.96
N LYS A 81 -15.04 1.93 -12.14
CA LYS A 81 -14.51 3.26 -11.87
C LYS A 81 -13.99 3.35 -10.43
N PRO A 82 -12.85 4.03 -10.17
CA PRO A 82 -12.38 4.30 -8.82
C PRO A 82 -13.48 5.00 -8.01
N PHE A 83 -13.80 4.45 -6.84
CA PHE A 83 -14.86 4.97 -5.97
C PHE A 83 -14.32 5.39 -4.60
N TYR A 84 -13.46 4.58 -4.00
CA TYR A 84 -12.94 4.84 -2.66
C TYR A 84 -11.53 4.28 -2.48
N LYS A 85 -10.75 4.93 -1.61
CA LYS A 85 -9.45 4.46 -1.18
C LYS A 85 -9.42 4.41 0.34
N PHE A 86 -9.30 3.22 0.89
CA PHE A 86 -9.02 2.99 2.29
C PHE A 86 -7.52 2.83 2.50
N ASN A 87 -6.96 3.39 3.57
CA ASN A 87 -5.58 3.12 3.99
C ASN A 87 -5.61 2.41 5.33
N VAL A 88 -4.83 1.35 5.48
CA VAL A 88 -4.71 0.64 6.75
C VAL A 88 -4.14 1.62 7.80
N PRO A 89 -4.70 1.66 9.03
CA PRO A 89 -4.20 2.52 10.09
C PRO A 89 -2.70 2.30 10.32
N THR A 90 -1.95 3.40 10.36
CA THR A 90 -0.52 3.33 10.67
C THR A 90 -0.31 3.01 12.13
N LEU A 91 0.60 2.09 12.41
CA LEU A 91 0.99 1.77 13.77
C LEU A 91 2.02 2.77 14.26
N ASP A 92 1.89 3.12 15.54
CA ASP A 92 2.82 4.02 16.16
C ASP A 92 4.14 3.32 16.47
N VAL A 93 5.24 4.04 16.28
CA VAL A 93 6.57 3.57 16.65
C VAL A 93 6.82 3.88 18.12
N ASP A 94 7.55 3.01 18.82
CA ASP A 94 7.88 3.18 20.24
C ASP A 94 8.39 4.60 20.55
N VAL A 95 7.89 5.15 21.65
CA VAL A 95 8.14 6.53 22.07
C VAL A 95 9.63 6.80 22.28
N ARG A 96 10.40 5.82 22.77
CA ARG A 96 11.84 5.95 23.02
C ARG A 96 12.61 6.11 21.71
N LEU A 97 12.26 5.34 20.68
CA LEU A 97 12.83 5.47 19.33
C LEU A 97 12.53 6.84 18.75
N LYS A 98 11.28 7.28 18.84
CA LYS A 98 10.86 8.60 18.34
C LYS A 98 11.57 9.74 19.03
N MET A 99 11.66 9.71 20.36
CA MET A 99 12.33 10.74 21.15
C MET A 99 13.83 10.81 20.80
N LYS A 100 14.52 9.66 20.78
CA LYS A 100 15.94 9.63 20.41
C LYS A 100 16.18 10.09 18.98
N HIS A 101 15.38 9.60 18.03
CA HIS A 101 15.46 10.01 16.63
C HIS A 101 15.19 11.51 16.45
N GLY A 102 14.16 12.04 17.09
CA GLY A 102 13.81 13.46 17.05
C GLY A 102 14.88 14.35 17.68
N HIS A 103 15.43 13.95 18.83
CA HIS A 103 16.50 14.69 19.49
C HIS A 103 17.78 14.73 18.64
N MET A 104 18.20 13.60 18.06
CA MET A 104 19.36 13.54 17.19
C MET A 104 19.17 14.35 15.90
N LEU A 105 18.05 14.20 15.21
CA LEU A 105 17.82 14.92 13.94
C LEU A 105 17.69 16.44 14.11
N ARG A 106 17.35 16.92 15.32
CA ARG A 106 17.31 18.34 15.67
C ARG A 106 18.68 18.96 15.88
N HIS A 107 19.68 18.17 16.29
CA HIS A 107 21.04 18.67 16.39
C HIS A 107 21.70 18.67 15.01
N HIS A 108 22.10 19.85 14.53
CA HIS A 108 22.74 20.06 13.24
C HIS A 108 24.07 19.28 13.07
N ARG A 109 24.63 18.74 14.17
CA ARG A 109 25.89 17.96 14.23
C ARG A 109 25.71 16.44 14.21
N SER A 110 24.53 15.92 13.90
CA SER A 110 24.32 14.47 13.92
C SER A 110 24.99 13.78 12.72
N THR A 111 26.21 13.30 12.93
CA THR A 111 26.94 12.44 12.00
C THR A 111 26.24 11.08 11.84
N GLN A 112 26.27 10.50 10.63
CA GLN A 112 25.79 9.15 10.35
C GLN A 112 26.23 8.08 11.38
N ARG A 113 27.47 8.14 11.88
CA ARG A 113 27.98 7.23 12.93
C ARG A 113 27.18 7.28 14.24
N ASN A 114 26.81 8.48 14.69
CA ASN A 114 26.05 8.66 15.93
C ASN A 114 24.63 8.11 15.77
N PHE A 115 24.04 8.32 14.59
CA PHE A 115 22.73 7.82 14.25
C PHE A 115 22.68 6.28 14.17
N LEU A 116 23.68 5.65 13.54
CA LEU A 116 23.86 4.21 13.49
C LEU A 116 24.03 3.59 14.87
N ARG A 117 24.94 4.14 15.69
CA ARG A 117 25.15 3.67 17.07
C ARG A 117 23.86 3.69 17.87
N CYS A 118 23.08 4.76 17.75
CA CYS A 118 21.81 4.89 18.45
C CYS A 118 20.77 3.86 17.98
N PHE A 119 20.67 3.63 16.66
CA PHE A 119 19.82 2.57 16.14
C PHE A 119 20.24 1.22 16.72
N ILE A 120 21.52 0.85 16.63
CA ILE A 120 22.05 -0.42 17.15
C ILE A 120 21.80 -0.57 18.65
N GLU A 121 22.05 0.46 19.45
CA GLU A 121 21.76 0.45 20.88
C GLU A 121 20.27 0.28 21.18
N THR A 122 19.41 0.87 20.35
CA THR A 122 17.97 0.73 20.52
C THR A 122 17.48 -0.64 20.08
N TYR A 123 18.05 -1.22 19.01
CA TYR A 123 17.83 -2.61 18.60
C TYR A 123 18.27 -3.61 19.67
N ARG A 124 19.35 -3.32 20.40
CA ARG A 124 19.80 -4.17 21.53
C ARG A 124 18.88 -4.10 22.74
N LYS A 125 18.20 -2.97 22.95
CA LYS A 125 17.39 -2.71 24.16
C LYS A 125 15.90 -2.98 23.98
N VAL A 126 15.43 -3.05 22.74
CA VAL A 126 14.01 -3.21 22.42
C VAL A 126 13.84 -4.51 21.64
N GLU A 127 12.86 -5.34 22.01
CA GLU A 127 12.52 -6.53 21.22
C GLU A 127 12.27 -6.15 19.75
N TYR A 128 12.79 -6.98 18.83
CA TYR A 128 12.76 -6.78 17.38
C TYR A 128 11.37 -6.38 16.80
N LYS A 129 10.29 -6.65 17.53
CA LYS A 129 8.90 -6.38 17.18
C LYS A 129 8.57 -4.89 16.94
N TRP A 130 9.30 -3.95 17.55
CA TRP A 130 8.90 -2.54 17.60
C TRP A 130 9.68 -1.60 16.66
N ILE A 131 10.72 -2.08 15.96
CA ILE A 131 11.66 -1.20 15.22
C ILE A 131 11.59 -1.37 13.68
N ASN A 132 10.72 -2.24 13.14
CA ASN A 132 10.61 -2.50 11.69
C ASN A 132 9.87 -1.38 10.92
N THR A 133 10.41 -0.17 10.93
CA THR A 133 9.99 0.91 10.03
C THR A 133 10.82 0.87 8.75
N LYS A 134 10.19 1.09 7.60
CA LYS A 134 10.88 1.18 6.30
C LYS A 134 12.10 2.10 6.35
N ILE A 135 11.97 3.27 6.98
CA ILE A 135 13.06 4.25 7.13
C ILE A 135 14.27 3.65 7.85
N ALA A 136 14.05 2.97 8.97
CA ALA A 136 15.12 2.37 9.76
C ALA A 136 15.81 1.23 9.00
N GLN A 137 15.03 0.36 8.34
CA GLN A 137 15.56 -0.73 7.54
C GLN A 137 16.33 -0.22 6.32
N THR A 138 15.78 0.75 5.59
CA THR A 138 16.47 1.39 4.47
C THR A 138 17.78 2.02 4.94
N PHE A 139 17.78 2.78 6.03
CA PHE A 139 19.00 3.40 6.55
C PHE A 139 20.09 2.38 6.95
N LEU A 140 19.70 1.27 7.59
CA LEU A 140 20.64 0.20 7.95
C LEU A 140 21.24 -0.52 6.73
N LEU A 141 20.41 -0.78 5.71
CA LEU A 141 20.82 -1.49 4.48
C LEU A 141 21.59 -0.59 3.49
N SER A 142 21.53 0.73 3.66
CA SER A 142 22.23 1.68 2.78
C SER A 142 23.73 1.75 3.09
N LYS A 143 24.51 2.10 2.08
CA LYS A 143 25.97 2.30 2.19
C LYS A 143 26.31 3.57 2.98
N GLU A 144 27.52 3.64 3.54
CA GLU A 144 27.96 4.81 4.34
C GLU A 144 27.89 6.14 3.57
N GLU A 145 28.17 6.11 2.27
CA GLU A 145 28.12 7.30 1.40
C GLU A 145 26.71 7.88 1.26
N GLU A 146 25.68 7.01 1.24
CA GLU A 146 24.28 7.40 1.00
C GLU A 146 23.54 7.77 2.31
N ARG A 147 24.13 7.46 3.47
CA ARG A 147 23.47 7.62 4.77
C ARG A 147 23.27 9.07 5.16
N ASP A 148 24.20 9.95 4.84
CA ASP A 148 24.08 11.37 5.16
C ASP A 148 22.95 12.03 4.33
N GLU A 149 22.81 11.67 3.05
CA GLU A 149 21.68 12.11 2.22
C GLU A 149 20.33 11.60 2.73
N LEU A 150 20.26 10.35 3.18
CA LEU A 150 19.05 9.77 3.76
C LEU A 150 18.65 10.48 5.06
N ILE A 151 19.62 10.82 5.92
CA ILE A 151 19.38 11.56 7.16
C ILE A 151 18.72 12.90 6.86
N GLU A 152 19.23 13.66 5.89
CA GLU A 152 18.62 14.93 5.49
C GLU A 152 17.24 14.72 4.85
N ARG A 153 17.08 13.71 4.00
CA ARG A 153 15.78 13.37 3.37
C ARG A 153 14.69 13.01 4.39
N TYR A 154 15.07 12.39 5.50
CA TYR A 154 14.16 11.96 6.56
C TYR A 154 14.13 12.92 7.77
N ARG A 155 14.93 13.99 7.76
CA ARG A 155 14.90 15.02 8.80
C ARG A 155 13.49 15.63 8.90
N GLY A 156 12.98 15.70 10.13
CA GLY A 156 11.66 16.25 10.43
C GLY A 156 10.46 15.36 10.05
N LYS A 157 10.66 14.21 9.41
CA LYS A 157 9.57 13.27 9.10
C LYS A 157 9.25 12.40 10.32
N LYS A 158 7.95 12.21 10.57
CA LYS A 158 7.50 11.29 11.62
C LYS A 158 7.83 9.84 11.22
N LEU A 159 8.44 9.10 12.13
CA LEU A 159 8.59 7.65 12.00
C LEU A 159 7.21 7.01 12.18
N LEU A 160 6.69 6.43 11.10
CA LEU A 160 5.41 5.73 11.06
C LEU A 160 5.62 4.31 10.55
N ARG A 161 5.01 3.34 11.22
CA ARG A 161 5.01 1.95 10.76
C ARG A 161 3.78 1.72 9.90
N LYS A 162 3.99 1.65 8.58
CA LYS A 162 2.97 1.25 7.63
C LYS A 162 2.92 -0.28 7.54
N THR A 163 1.73 -0.85 7.67
CA THR A 163 1.47 -2.27 7.42
C THR A 163 1.13 -2.48 5.96
N MET A 164 1.50 -3.63 5.41
CA MET A 164 1.23 -4.00 4.01
C MET A 164 0.19 -5.10 3.99
N ILE A 165 -0.77 -5.01 3.07
CA ILE A 165 -1.79 -6.04 2.88
C ILE A 165 -1.20 -7.13 2.00
N THR A 166 -1.17 -8.37 2.50
CA THR A 166 -0.60 -9.53 1.79
C THR A 166 -1.66 -10.40 1.13
N CYS A 167 -2.88 -10.42 1.65
CA CYS A 167 -4.02 -11.20 1.16
C CYS A 167 -5.35 -10.53 1.55
N MET A 168 -6.43 -10.90 0.86
CA MET A 168 -7.83 -10.50 1.12
C MET A 168 -8.76 -11.68 0.92
#